data_AF-S3JDB2-F1
#
_entry.id   AF-S3JDB2-F1
#
_cell.length_a   1.000
_cell.length_b   1.000
_cell.length_c   1.000
_cell.angle_alpha   90.00
_cell.angle_beta   90.00
_cell.angle_gamma   90.00
#
_symmetry.space_group_name_H-M   'P 1'
#
loop_
_entity.id
_entity.type
_entity.pdbx_description
1 polymer ?
#
loop_
_entity_poly.entity_id
_entity_poly.type
_entity_poly.pdbx_seq_one_letter_code
_entity_poly.pdbx_strand_id
1 'polypeptide(L)' 'MIQTEQQFPSVGSQTKGLLVNADGSVDIYFGPKPLAGKQNNWVQTNPGTGWNTILRLYGPLEPWFDKTWRPGEIELLK' A
#
# COMPACT_ATOMS: atom_id res chain seq x y z
N MET A 1 11.02 1.21 -10.73
CA MET A 1 9.62 1.40 -10.27
C MET A 1 8.69 1.05 -11.42
N ILE A 2 7.50 0.51 -11.17
CA ILE A 2 6.50 0.23 -12.23
C ILE A 2 6.08 1.54 -12.92
N GLN A 3 5.93 1.52 -14.24
CA GLN A 3 5.46 2.67 -15.03
C GLN A 3 3.95 2.58 -15.22
N THR A 4 3.22 3.59 -14.76
CA THR A 4 1.75 3.66 -14.79
C THR A 4 1.32 5.11 -15.01
N GLU A 5 0.01 5.38 -15.02
CA GLU A 5 -0.52 6.74 -15.12
C GLU A 5 -0.42 7.50 -13.79
N GLN A 6 -0.31 6.78 -12.65
CA GLN A 6 -0.03 7.41 -11.37
C GLN A 6 1.37 8.06 -11.39
N GLN A 7 1.42 9.34 -10.99
CA GLN A 7 2.69 10.08 -10.86
C GLN A 7 3.68 9.38 -9.91
N PHE A 8 3.16 8.81 -8.81
CA PHE A 8 3.96 8.08 -7.84
C PHE A 8 3.42 6.65 -7.68
N PRO A 9 4.25 5.61 -7.92
CA PRO A 9 3.87 4.22 -7.71
C PRO A 9 4.03 3.83 -6.23
N SER A 10 3.41 4.60 -5.34
CA SER A 10 3.48 4.44 -3.90
C SER A 10 2.31 5.11 -3.19
N VAL A 11 1.86 4.50 -2.11
CA VAL A 11 1.00 5.11 -1.09
C VAL A 11 1.76 5.08 0.24
N GLY A 12 1.60 6.12 1.06
CA GLY A 12 2.22 6.16 2.39
C GLY A 12 1.50 7.12 3.34
N SER A 13 2.02 7.24 4.56
CA SER A 13 1.42 8.05 5.63
C SER A 13 1.28 9.55 5.31
N GLN A 14 2.03 10.04 4.32
CA GLN A 14 1.96 11.43 3.85
C GLN A 14 1.03 11.62 2.63
N THR A 15 0.39 10.55 2.14
CA THR A 15 -0.59 10.66 1.05
C THR A 15 -1.78 11.49 1.54
N LYS A 16 -2.05 12.61 0.84
CA LYS A 16 -3.18 13.48 1.17
C LYS A 16 -4.49 12.72 1.07
N GLY A 17 -5.25 12.70 2.17
CA GLY A 17 -6.55 12.02 2.23
C GLY A 17 -6.45 10.51 2.32
N LEU A 18 -5.31 9.96 2.78
CA LEU A 18 -5.19 8.54 3.11
C LEU A 18 -6.36 8.09 4.00
N LEU A 19 -6.99 7.00 3.63
CA LEU A 19 -8.09 6.39 4.37
C LEU A 19 -7.50 5.50 5.45
N VAL A 20 -7.93 5.72 6.69
CA VAL A 20 -7.54 4.96 7.88
C VAL A 20 -8.80 4.29 8.42
N ASN A 21 -8.68 3.02 8.78
CA ASN A 21 -9.78 2.23 9.35
C ASN A 21 -10.06 2.67 10.79
N ALA A 22 -11.22 2.29 11.32
CA ALA A 22 -11.64 2.70 12.67
C ALA A 22 -10.72 2.19 13.79
N ASP A 23 -10.01 1.08 13.55
CA ASP A 23 -9.01 0.49 14.45
C ASP A 23 -7.61 1.08 14.29
N GLY A 24 -7.44 2.07 13.40
CA GLY A 24 -6.16 2.70 13.09
C GLY A 24 -5.32 1.98 12.03
N SER A 25 -5.77 0.83 11.52
CA SER A 25 -5.10 0.14 10.41
C SER A 25 -5.30 0.87 9.06
N VAL A 26 -4.51 0.49 8.05
CA VAL A 26 -4.59 1.04 6.70
C VAL A 26 -4.54 -0.10 5.70
N ASP A 27 -5.57 -0.20 4.86
CA ASP A 27 -5.58 -1.11 3.72
C ASP A 27 -4.99 -0.43 2.49
N ILE A 28 -4.10 -1.12 1.77
CA ILE A 28 -3.55 -0.67 0.49
C ILE A 28 -3.98 -1.66 -0.60
N TYR A 29 -4.58 -1.13 -1.66
CA TYR A 29 -5.10 -1.90 -2.78
C TYR A 29 -4.14 -1.83 -3.96
N PHE A 30 -3.95 -2.95 -4.65
CA PHE A 30 -3.14 -3.05 -5.85
C PHE A 30 -4.01 -3.52 -7.01
N GLY A 31 -3.96 -2.84 -8.15
CA GLY A 31 -4.78 -3.23 -9.30
C GLY A 31 -4.72 -2.24 -10.45
N PRO A 32 -5.28 -2.56 -11.63
CA PRO A 32 -5.27 -1.67 -12.79
C PRO A 32 -6.19 -0.46 -12.66
N LYS A 33 -7.18 -0.52 -11.77
CA LYS A 33 -8.12 0.56 -11.46
C LYS A 33 -8.37 0.61 -9.95
N PRO A 34 -8.69 1.78 -9.38
CA PRO A 34 -9.04 1.88 -7.97
C PRO A 34 -10.41 1.25 -7.72
N LEU A 35 -10.60 0.73 -6.50
CA LEU A 35 -11.93 0.41 -6.01
C LEU A 35 -12.71 1.70 -5.70
N ALA A 36 -14.03 1.63 -5.82
CA ALA A 36 -14.90 2.76 -5.51
C ALA A 36 -14.68 3.23 -4.06
N GLY A 37 -14.37 4.51 -3.89
CA GLY A 37 -14.13 5.13 -2.58
C GLY A 37 -12.77 4.80 -1.94
N LYS A 38 -11.85 4.11 -2.64
CA LYS A 38 -10.52 3.74 -2.14
C LYS A 38 -9.38 4.35 -2.97
N GLN A 39 -9.65 5.41 -3.73
CA GLN A 39 -8.69 6.03 -4.65
C GLN A 39 -7.40 6.50 -3.98
N ASN A 40 -7.47 6.93 -2.72
CA ASN A 40 -6.29 7.41 -1.97
C ASN A 40 -5.44 6.29 -1.34
N ASN A 41 -5.93 5.04 -1.39
CA ASN A 41 -5.29 3.86 -0.82
C ASN A 41 -4.91 2.85 -1.91
N TRP A 42 -4.70 3.30 -3.15
CA TRP A 42 -4.52 2.43 -4.29
C TRP A 42 -3.20 2.70 -5.03
N VAL A 43 -2.51 1.62 -5.38
CA VAL A 43 -1.33 1.62 -6.26
C VAL A 43 -1.70 0.93 -7.57
N GLN A 44 -1.49 1.63 -8.68
CA GLN A 44 -1.78 1.11 -10.00
C GLN A 44 -0.82 0.00 -10.40
N THR A 45 -1.35 -1.05 -11.01
CA THR A 45 -0.59 -2.15 -11.62
C THR A 45 -1.02 -2.35 -13.07
N ASN A 46 -0.15 -2.86 -13.94
CA ASN A 46 -0.50 -3.11 -15.34
C ASN A 46 -0.92 -4.57 -15.57
N PRO A 47 -2.04 -4.84 -16.29
CA PRO A 47 -2.42 -6.20 -16.65
C PRO A 47 -1.29 -6.92 -17.39
N GLY A 48 -1.04 -8.19 -17.04
CA GLY A 48 0.01 -9.01 -17.66
C GLY A 48 1.44 -8.64 -17.30
N THR A 49 1.66 -7.69 -16.39
CA THR A 49 3.00 -7.27 -15.95
C THR A 49 3.23 -7.67 -14.49
N GLY A 50 4.32 -8.41 -14.23
CA GLY A 50 4.73 -8.75 -12.86
C GLY A 50 5.21 -7.52 -12.08
N TRP A 51 5.03 -7.56 -10.76
CA TRP A 51 5.43 -6.48 -9.86
C TRP A 51 5.88 -7.05 -8.51
N ASN A 52 6.58 -6.22 -7.74
CA ASN A 52 6.94 -6.47 -6.35
C ASN A 52 6.72 -5.19 -5.52
N THR A 53 6.72 -5.31 -4.19
CA THR A 53 6.54 -4.18 -3.27
C THR A 53 7.76 -4.00 -2.37
N ILE A 54 7.95 -2.78 -1.88
CA ILE A 54 8.93 -2.42 -0.86
C ILE A 54 8.21 -1.61 0.21
N LEU A 55 8.18 -2.13 1.44
CA LEU A 55 7.77 -1.35 2.62
C LEU A 55 8.97 -0.52 3.10
N ARG A 56 8.80 0.80 3.19
CA ARG A 56 9.80 1.71 3.77
C ARG A 56 9.29 2.26 5.10
N LEU A 57 10.07 2.07 6.15
CA LEU A 57 9.81 2.62 7.49
C LEU A 57 10.85 3.70 7.78
N TYR A 58 10.38 4.88 8.18
CA TYR A 58 11.23 6.01 8.55
C TYR A 58 11.15 6.19 10.06
N GLY A 59 12.22 5.84 10.78
CA GLY A 59 12.22 5.79 12.25
C GLY A 59 11.37 4.63 12.82
N PRO A 60 11.61 3.36 12.40
CA PRO A 60 10.90 2.21 12.98
C PRO A 60 11.20 2.08 14.48
N LEU A 61 10.21 1.61 15.25
CA LEU A 61 10.32 1.35 16.69
C LEU A 61 10.80 -0.09 16.96
N GLU A 62 11.15 -0.40 18.21
CA GLU A 62 11.61 -1.71 18.69
C GLU A 62 10.78 -2.91 18.19
N PRO A 63 9.43 -2.86 18.13
CA PRO A 63 8.63 -3.99 17.63
C PRO A 63 8.96 -4.45 16.21
N TRP A 64 9.49 -3.56 15.37
CA TRP A 64 10.00 -3.93 14.04
C TRP A 64 11.27 -4.76 14.13
N PHE A 65 12.22 -4.35 14.99
CA PHE A 65 13.50 -5.03 15.17
C PHE A 65 13.35 -6.36 15.90
N ASP A 66 12.51 -6.40 16.92
CA ASP A 66 12.18 -7.61 17.68
C ASP A 66 11.24 -8.55 16.91
N LYS A 67 10.72 -8.12 15.75
CA LYS A 67 9.79 -8.86 14.89
C LYS A 67 8.49 -9.28 15.59
N THR A 68 8.09 -8.53 16.62
CA THR A 68 6.81 -8.71 17.31
C THR A 68 5.66 -8.08 16.52
N TRP A 69 5.98 -7.17 15.59
CA TRP A 69 5.07 -6.66 14.58
C TRP A 69 5.64 -6.80 13.17
N ARG A 70 4.77 -7.13 12.21
CA ARG A 70 5.05 -7.13 10.77
C ARG A 70 3.77 -6.78 10.00
N PRO A 71 3.84 -6.20 8.78
CA PRO A 71 2.66 -6.08 7.93
C PRO A 71 2.09 -7.47 7.60
N GLY A 72 0.79 -7.52 7.29
CA GLY A 72 0.18 -8.71 6.71
C GLY A 72 0.75 -9.04 5.31
N GLU A 73 0.43 -10.23 4.83
CA GLU A 73 0.75 -10.63 3.45
C GLU A 73 -0.18 -9.90 2.46
N ILE A 74 0.25 -9.79 1.20
CA ILE A 74 -0.63 -9.32 0.13
C ILE A 74 -1.62 -10.45 -0.20
N GLU A 75 -2.91 -10.13 -0.13
CA GLU A 75 -3.99 -11.07 -0.41
C GLU A 75 -4.73 -10.72 -1.70
N LEU A 76 -5.20 -11.76 -2.42
CA LEU A 76 -6.09 -11.57 -3.54
C LEU A 76 -7.47 -11.17 -3.02
N LEU A 77 -7.97 -10.02 -3.48
CA LEU A 77 -9.34 -9.61 -3.20
C LEU A 77 -10.31 -10.54 -3.93
N LYS A 78 -11.27 -11.10 -3.18
CA LYS A 78 -12.30 -12.01 -3.69
C LYS A 78 -13.49 -11.25 -4.28
#